data_AF-A0A6M5IX19-F1
#
_entry.id   AF-A0A6M5IX19-F1
#
_cell.length_a   1.000
_cell.length_b   1.000
_cell.length_c   1.000
_cell.angle_alpha   90.00
_cell.angle_beta   90.00
_cell.angle_gamma   90.00
#
_symmetry.space_group_name_H-M   'P 1'
#
loop_
_entity.id
_entity.type
_entity.pdbx_description
1 polymer ?
#
loop_
_entity_poly.entity_id
_entity_poly.type
_entity_poly.pdbx_seq_one_letter_code
_entity_poly.pdbx_strand_id
1 'polypeptide(L)'
;MTDRDLSGPEFTGETALEAAPAEIKLSFGLWLAEAIFGIFTGIAIAVIAGIIPDVVGIENDEAVVAVSVLIGIGVFTAVIAIFRIICSVYMLRGRVWARNTLTILGLLGLVGVWSELQTFPGVAIAHALVLLVALVTLYLPRSNAYFRAPFPAATPN
;
A
#
# COMPACT_ATOMS: atom_id res chain seq x y z
N MET A 1 24.68 -9.95 0.35
CA MET A 1 24.07 -9.01 -0.60
C MET A 1 24.98 -9.03 -1.81
N THR A 2 24.53 -9.62 -2.92
CA THR A 2 25.35 -9.83 -4.12
C THR A 2 25.09 -8.71 -5.13
N ASP A 3 26.01 -8.47 -6.06
CA ASP A 3 25.83 -7.44 -7.10
C ASP A 3 24.56 -7.64 -7.95
N ARG A 4 24.06 -8.88 -8.02
CA ARG A 4 22.75 -9.23 -8.64
C ARG A 4 21.54 -8.74 -7.84
N ASP A 5 21.68 -8.60 -6.52
CA ASP A 5 20.63 -8.02 -5.68
C ASP A 5 20.52 -6.50 -5.91
N LEU A 6 21.62 -5.86 -6.33
CA LEU A 6 21.63 -4.43 -6.61
C LEU A 6 21.15 -4.10 -8.03
N SER A 7 21.26 -4.99 -9.02
CA SER A 7 20.91 -4.69 -10.43
C SER A 7 19.39 -4.65 -10.72
N GLY A 8 18.71 -3.53 -10.47
CA GLY A 8 17.37 -3.26 -11.01
C GLY A 8 17.39 -2.53 -12.37
N PRO A 9 16.23 -2.06 -12.88
CA PRO A 9 16.15 -1.26 -14.12
C PRO A 9 17.03 0.01 -14.09
N GLU A 10 17.43 0.47 -12.90
CA GLU A 10 18.38 1.56 -12.67
C GLU A 10 19.77 1.41 -13.35
N PHE A 11 20.13 0.24 -13.90
CA PHE A 11 21.40 0.02 -14.61
C PHE A 11 21.27 -0.08 -16.14
N THR A 12 20.05 0.08 -16.68
CA THR A 12 19.79 0.06 -18.14
C THR A 12 19.68 1.46 -18.76
N GLY A 13 19.71 2.51 -17.94
CA GLY A 13 19.53 3.91 -18.37
C GLY A 13 18.06 4.34 -18.55
N GLU A 14 17.14 3.39 -18.71
CA GLU A 14 15.69 3.63 -18.75
C GLU A 14 15.08 3.68 -17.35
N THR A 15 14.10 4.55 -17.15
CA THR A 15 13.41 4.65 -15.86
C THR A 15 12.51 3.43 -15.63
N ALA A 16 12.29 3.05 -14.36
CA ALA A 16 11.35 1.96 -14.03
C ALA A 16 9.93 2.20 -14.58
N LEU A 17 9.54 3.47 -14.73
CA LEU A 17 8.28 3.87 -15.34
C LEU A 17 8.23 3.61 -16.85
N GLU A 18 9.35 3.63 -17.56
CA GLU A 18 9.40 3.30 -18.99
C GLU A 18 9.38 1.79 -19.19
N ALA A 19 10.25 1.08 -18.48
CA ALA A 19 10.46 -0.36 -18.62
C ALA A 19 9.28 -1.22 -18.13
N ALA A 20 8.50 -0.75 -17.15
CA ALA A 20 7.38 -1.53 -16.61
C ALA A 20 6.24 -1.66 -17.64
N PRO A 21 5.54 -2.80 -17.70
CA PRO A 21 4.33 -2.93 -18.53
C PRO A 21 3.18 -2.10 -17.94
N ALA A 22 2.18 -1.76 -18.76
CA ALA A 22 1.08 -0.87 -18.37
C ALA A 22 0.31 -1.35 -17.14
N GLU A 23 0.18 -2.66 -16.99
CA GLU A 23 -0.47 -3.32 -15.86
C GLU A 23 0.25 -3.02 -14.53
N ILE A 24 1.58 -2.98 -14.54
CA ILE A 24 2.39 -2.64 -13.37
C ILE A 24 2.31 -1.15 -13.05
N LYS A 25 2.28 -0.28 -14.08
CA LYS A 25 2.09 1.17 -13.89
C LYS A 25 0.73 1.47 -13.27
N LEU A 26 -0.31 0.77 -13.73
CA LEU A 26 -1.66 0.87 -13.17
C LEU A 26 -1.69 0.42 -11.71
N SER A 27 -1.16 -0.78 -11.42
CA SER A 27 -1.03 -1.27 -10.04
C SER A 27 -0.29 -0.28 -9.14
N PHE A 28 0.83 0.26 -9.62
CA PHE A 28 1.62 1.26 -8.91
C PHE A 28 0.80 2.51 -8.57
N GLY A 29 0.04 3.05 -9.53
CA GLY A 29 -0.84 4.18 -9.29
C GLY A 29 -1.93 3.88 -8.25
N LEU A 30 -2.54 2.70 -8.29
CA LEU A 30 -3.59 2.30 -7.35
C LEU A 30 -3.05 2.12 -5.92
N TRP A 31 -1.92 1.44 -5.75
CA TRP A 31 -1.28 1.29 -4.44
C TRP A 31 -0.79 2.62 -3.88
N LEU A 32 -0.25 3.50 -4.73
CA LEU A 32 0.18 4.82 -4.33
C LEU A 32 -1.01 5.67 -3.86
N ALA A 33 -2.12 5.66 -4.61
CA ALA A 33 -3.34 6.35 -4.22
C ALA A 33 -3.88 5.82 -2.88
N GLU A 34 -3.99 4.50 -2.73
CA GLU A 34 -4.48 3.86 -1.49
C GLU A 34 -3.57 4.19 -0.30
N ALA A 35 -2.25 4.20 -0.50
CA ALA A 35 -1.32 4.62 0.54
C ALA A 35 -1.47 6.09 0.92
N ILE A 36 -1.67 6.99 -0.04
CA ILE A 36 -1.91 8.42 0.25
C ILE A 36 -3.18 8.58 1.07
N PHE A 37 -4.29 7.94 0.68
CA PHE A 37 -5.53 7.94 1.46
C PHE A 37 -5.35 7.31 2.84
N GLY A 38 -4.56 6.24 2.95
CA GLY A 38 -4.22 5.60 4.22
C GLY A 38 -3.47 6.52 5.18
N ILE A 39 -2.56 7.36 4.67
CA ILE A 39 -1.87 8.38 5.49
C ILE A 39 -2.87 9.38 6.04
N PHE A 40 -3.73 9.94 5.19
CA PHE A 40 -4.75 10.90 5.64
C PHE A 40 -5.72 10.28 6.65
N THR A 41 -6.12 9.02 6.42
CA THR A 41 -7.01 8.28 7.32
C THR A 41 -6.35 8.06 8.68
N GLY A 42 -5.09 7.60 8.69
CA GLY A 42 -4.34 7.40 9.93
C GLY A 42 -4.16 8.69 10.74
N ILE A 43 -3.81 9.78 10.07
CA ILE A 43 -3.71 11.12 10.69
C ILE A 43 -5.07 11.57 11.22
N ALA A 44 -6.14 11.43 10.44
CA ALA A 44 -7.48 11.82 10.86
C ALA A 44 -7.93 11.05 12.10
N ILE A 45 -7.72 9.73 12.14
CA ILE A 45 -8.03 8.90 13.31
C ILE A 45 -7.28 9.41 14.55
N ALA A 46 -5.97 9.64 14.44
CA ALA A 46 -5.16 10.07 15.57
C ALA A 46 -5.56 11.47 16.08
N VAL A 47 -5.81 12.41 15.18
CA VAL A 47 -6.22 13.77 15.53
C VAL A 47 -7.62 13.78 16.15
N ILE A 48 -8.59 13.11 15.52
CA ILE A 48 -9.97 13.03 16.02
C ILE A 48 -10.01 12.38 17.40
N ALA A 49 -9.28 11.27 17.59
CA ALA A 49 -9.20 10.61 18.88
C ALA A 49 -8.64 11.54 19.97
N GLY A 50 -7.61 12.34 19.64
CA GLY A 50 -6.98 13.26 20.58
C GLY A 50 -7.86 14.43 21.03
N ILE A 51 -8.78 14.91 20.19
CA ILE A 51 -9.63 16.09 20.50
C ILE A 51 -10.98 15.73 21.12
N ILE A 52 -11.50 14.51 20.91
CA ILE A 52 -12.83 14.12 21.38
C ILE A 52 -13.00 14.35 22.89
N PRO A 53 -12.10 13.88 23.78
CA PRO A 53 -12.30 13.99 25.23
C PRO A 53 -12.52 15.42 25.71
N ASP A 54 -11.75 16.36 25.18
CA ASP A 54 -11.83 17.79 25.51
C ASP A 54 -13.16 18.41 25.04
N VAL A 55 -13.69 17.94 23.90
CA VAL A 55 -14.94 18.45 23.31
C VAL A 55 -16.18 17.91 24.04
N VAL A 56 -16.15 16.65 24.46
CA VAL A 56 -17.31 15.98 25.08
C VAL A 56 -17.23 15.90 26.62
N GLY A 57 -16.16 16.39 27.23
CA GLY A 57 -15.99 16.46 28.68
C GLY A 57 -15.84 15.09 29.34
N ILE A 58 -15.13 14.15 28.70
CA ILE A 58 -14.90 12.81 29.24
C ILE A 58 -13.55 12.77 29.96
N GLU A 59 -13.58 12.62 31.29
CA GLU A 59 -12.39 12.65 32.16
C GLU A 59 -12.10 11.32 32.88
N ASN A 60 -12.87 10.26 32.62
CA ASN A 60 -12.67 8.97 33.29
C ASN A 60 -11.44 8.22 32.75
N ASP A 61 -10.67 7.56 33.63
CA ASP A 61 -9.45 6.81 33.28
C ASP A 61 -9.65 5.79 32.14
N GLU A 62 -10.82 5.14 32.07
CA GLU A 62 -11.16 4.20 31.00
C GLU A 62 -11.19 4.85 29.61
N ALA A 63 -11.63 6.11 29.53
CA ALA A 63 -11.69 6.86 28.27
C ALA A 63 -10.30 7.27 27.79
N VAL A 64 -9.40 7.62 28.71
CA VAL A 64 -8.01 7.97 28.39
C VAL A 64 -7.29 6.78 27.75
N VAL A 65 -7.54 5.57 28.25
CA VAL A 65 -6.98 4.33 27.67
C VAL A 65 -7.53 4.10 26.26
N ALA A 66 -8.85 4.21 26.06
CA ALA A 66 -9.48 4.03 24.76
C ALA A 66 -8.96 5.03 23.70
N VAL A 67 -8.80 6.31 24.10
CA VAL A 67 -8.24 7.37 23.25
C VAL A 67 -6.80 7.04 22.84
N SER A 68 -5.97 6.62 23.80
CA SER A 68 -4.58 6.26 23.55
C SER A 68 -4.45 5.10 22.54
N VAL A 69 -5.34 4.10 22.63
CA VAL A 69 -5.41 2.99 21.67
C VAL A 69 -5.77 3.48 20.27
N LEU A 70 -6.77 4.36 20.15
CA LEU A 70 -7.18 4.92 18.85
C LEU A 70 -6.08 5.77 18.21
N ILE A 71 -5.37 6.58 19.00
CA ILE A 71 -4.20 7.32 18.52
C ILE A 71 -3.13 6.34 18.02
N GLY A 72 -2.84 5.28 18.78
CA GLY A 72 -1.90 4.24 18.38
C GLY A 72 -2.30 3.56 17.06
N ILE A 73 -3.59 3.24 16.87
CA ILE A 73 -4.12 2.71 15.62
C ILE A 73 -3.91 3.69 14.47
N GLY A 74 -4.25 4.97 14.66
CA GLY A 74 -4.09 6.00 13.62
C GLY A 74 -2.63 6.16 13.16
N VAL A 75 -1.70 6.22 14.11
CA VAL A 75 -0.25 6.28 13.82
C VAL A 75 0.21 5.02 13.10
N PHE A 76 -0.17 3.84 13.57
CA PHE A 76 0.20 2.58 12.95
C PHE A 76 -0.33 2.46 11.51
N THR A 77 -1.57 2.86 11.27
CA THR A 77 -2.16 2.93 9.92
C THR A 77 -1.36 3.84 9.00
N ALA A 78 -0.96 5.03 9.46
CA ALA A 78 -0.13 5.95 8.67
C ALA A 78 1.25 5.35 8.34
N VAL A 79 1.87 4.65 9.30
CA VAL A 79 3.16 3.98 9.08
C VAL A 79 3.05 2.84 8.05
N ILE A 80 2.01 2.00 8.14
CA ILE A 80 1.73 0.96 7.13
C ILE A 80 1.55 1.59 5.75
N ALA A 81 0.83 2.71 5.68
CA ALA A 81 0.58 3.40 4.43
C ALA A 81 1.88 3.93 3.80
N ILE A 82 2.78 4.54 4.60
CA ILE A 82 4.12 4.93 4.15
C ILE A 82 4.91 3.71 3.64
N PHE A 83 4.86 2.60 4.37
CA PHE A 83 5.53 1.37 3.96
C PHE A 83 4.98 0.80 2.64
N ARG A 84 3.66 0.93 2.39
CA ARG A 84 3.06 0.59 1.09
C ARG A 84 3.60 1.45 -0.05
N ILE A 85 3.87 2.75 0.17
CA ILE A 85 4.53 3.59 -0.86
C ILE A 85 5.88 3.00 -1.22
N ILE A 86 6.70 2.66 -0.23
CA ILE A 86 8.03 2.06 -0.44
C ILE A 86 7.89 0.75 -1.23
N CYS A 87 6.99 -0.14 -0.81
CA CYS A 87 6.74 -1.40 -1.53
C CYS A 87 6.28 -1.16 -2.96
N SER A 88 5.43 -0.15 -3.20
CA SER A 88 4.95 0.20 -4.55
C SER A 88 6.10 0.62 -5.46
N VAL A 89 7.04 1.42 -4.95
CA VAL A 89 8.24 1.83 -5.70
C VAL A 89 9.13 0.63 -6.02
N TYR A 90 9.38 -0.27 -5.05
CA TYR A 90 10.19 -1.46 -5.30
C TYR A 90 9.50 -2.49 -6.21
N MET A 91 8.18 -2.58 -6.15
CA MET A 91 7.36 -3.37 -7.07
C MET A 91 7.48 -2.82 -8.51
N LEU A 92 7.43 -1.49 -8.68
CA LEU A 92 7.63 -0.84 -9.97
C LEU A 92 9.01 -1.14 -10.56
N ARG A 93 10.01 -1.42 -9.72
CA ARG A 93 11.36 -1.85 -10.12
C ARG A 93 11.49 -3.36 -10.37
N GLY A 94 10.38 -4.12 -10.38
CA GLY A 94 10.39 -5.55 -10.65
C GLY A 94 10.80 -6.44 -9.47
N ARG A 95 10.82 -5.94 -8.24
CA ARG A 95 11.19 -6.75 -7.08
C ARG A 95 10.04 -7.63 -6.60
N VAL A 96 10.25 -8.95 -6.63
CA VAL A 96 9.23 -9.96 -6.27
C VAL A 96 8.80 -9.88 -4.81
N TRP A 97 9.73 -9.58 -3.89
CA TRP A 97 9.41 -9.44 -2.47
C TRP A 97 8.37 -8.33 -2.24
N ALA A 98 8.50 -7.21 -2.95
CA ALA A 98 7.61 -6.06 -2.80
C ALA A 98 6.20 -6.36 -3.31
N ARG A 99 6.09 -7.10 -4.43
CA ARG A 99 4.80 -7.63 -4.91
C ARG A 99 4.13 -8.52 -3.86
N ASN A 100 4.87 -9.46 -3.29
CA ASN A 100 4.32 -10.38 -2.29
C ASN A 100 3.89 -9.64 -1.02
N THR A 101 4.67 -8.66 -0.57
CA THR A 101 4.32 -7.79 0.57
C THR A 101 3.03 -7.02 0.31
N LEU A 102 2.89 -6.36 -0.85
CA LEU A 102 1.65 -5.66 -1.21
C LEU A 102 0.46 -6.60 -1.28
N THR A 103 0.66 -7.84 -1.76
CA THR A 103 -0.39 -8.85 -1.80
C THR A 103 -0.87 -9.22 -0.40
N ILE A 104 0.06 -9.48 0.53
CA ILE A 104 -0.26 -9.78 1.93
C ILE A 104 -0.98 -8.59 2.58
N LEU A 105 -0.45 -7.37 2.41
CA LEU A 105 -1.05 -6.16 2.96
C LEU A 105 -2.42 -5.86 2.35
N GLY A 106 -2.64 -6.19 1.07
CA GLY A 106 -3.94 -6.05 0.41
C GLY A 106 -4.97 -7.01 0.98
N LEU A 107 -4.59 -8.28 1.13
CA LEU A 107 -5.47 -9.28 1.73
C LEU A 107 -5.82 -8.95 3.19
N LEU A 108 -4.87 -8.45 3.98
CA LEU A 108 -5.15 -7.93 5.31
C LEU A 108 -6.07 -6.69 5.27
N GLY A 109 -5.87 -5.82 4.28
CA GLY A 109 -6.71 -4.64 4.04
C GLY A 109 -8.18 -4.97 3.77
N LEU A 110 -8.48 -6.13 3.15
CA LEU A 110 -9.85 -6.59 2.93
C LEU A 110 -10.63 -6.81 4.24
N VAL A 111 -9.94 -7.10 5.35
CA VAL A 111 -10.57 -7.16 6.68
C VAL A 111 -11.06 -5.76 7.10
N GLY A 112 -10.29 -4.72 6.79
CA GLY A 112 -10.70 -3.32 7.01
C GLY A 112 -11.91 -2.95 6.15
N VAL A 113 -11.94 -3.36 4.89
CA VAL A 113 -13.07 -3.16 3.98
C VAL A 113 -14.35 -3.80 4.51
N TRP A 114 -14.28 -4.96 5.16
CA TRP A 114 -15.44 -5.59 5.79
C TRP A 114 -16.07 -4.72 6.88
N SER A 115 -15.25 -4.10 7.73
CA SER A 115 -15.72 -3.14 8.74
C SER A 115 -16.33 -1.90 8.09
N GLU A 116 -15.70 -1.40 7.01
CA GLU A 116 -16.20 -0.25 6.25
C GLU A 116 -17.57 -0.52 5.62
N LEU A 117 -17.81 -1.76 5.16
CA LEU A 117 -19.07 -2.17 4.53
C LEU A 117 -20.28 -1.99 5.47
N GLN A 118 -20.08 -2.10 6.78
CA GLN A 118 -21.16 -1.93 7.78
C GLN A 118 -21.57 -0.45 7.96
N THR A 119 -20.64 0.48 7.72
CA THR A 119 -20.85 1.91 8.01
C THR A 119 -21.04 2.75 6.74
N PHE A 120 -20.25 2.47 5.70
CA PHE A 120 -20.21 3.22 4.44
C PHE A 120 -20.15 2.26 3.24
N PRO A 121 -21.25 1.58 2.90
CA PRO A 121 -21.22 0.47 1.94
C PRO A 121 -20.73 0.89 0.54
N GLY A 122 -21.09 2.09 0.08
CA GLY A 122 -20.62 2.61 -1.20
C GLY A 122 -19.11 2.84 -1.25
N VAL A 123 -18.53 3.35 -0.17
CA VAL A 123 -17.08 3.60 -0.07
C VAL A 123 -16.34 2.27 0.04
N ALA A 124 -16.84 1.34 0.86
CA ALA A 124 -16.29 0.00 0.99
C ALA A 124 -16.24 -0.75 -0.36
N ILE A 125 -17.31 -0.67 -1.15
CA ILE A 125 -17.34 -1.31 -2.49
C ILE A 125 -16.30 -0.67 -3.42
N ALA A 126 -16.21 0.67 -3.45
CA ALA A 126 -15.22 1.35 -4.28
C ALA A 126 -13.79 0.98 -3.87
N HIS A 127 -13.52 0.94 -2.57
CA HIS A 127 -12.23 0.55 -2.01
C HIS A 127 -11.90 -0.92 -2.33
N ALA A 128 -12.86 -1.83 -2.18
CA ALA A 128 -12.71 -3.24 -2.56
C ALA A 128 -12.34 -3.40 -4.04
N LEU A 129 -13.00 -2.66 -4.93
CA LEU A 129 -12.74 -2.70 -6.37
C LEU A 129 -11.33 -2.20 -6.70
N VAL A 130 -10.91 -1.08 -6.11
CA VAL A 130 -9.54 -0.55 -6.26
C VAL A 130 -8.51 -1.59 -5.84
N LEU A 131 -8.70 -2.20 -4.67
CA LEU A 131 -7.78 -3.19 -4.11
C LEU A 131 -7.75 -4.48 -4.96
N LEU A 132 -8.91 -4.95 -5.43
CA LEU A 132 -9.01 -6.10 -6.32
C LEU A 132 -8.32 -5.85 -7.67
N VAL A 133 -8.52 -4.68 -8.28
CA VAL A 133 -7.84 -4.33 -9.55
C VAL A 133 -6.34 -4.24 -9.33
N ALA A 134 -5.88 -3.62 -8.24
CA ALA A 134 -4.46 -3.55 -7.88
C ALA A 134 -3.84 -4.94 -7.69
N LEU A 135 -4.55 -5.85 -7.02
CA LEU A 135 -4.10 -7.24 -6.85
C LEU A 135 -4.10 -8.01 -8.16
N VAL A 136 -5.16 -7.95 -8.97
CA VAL A 136 -5.25 -8.70 -10.23
C VAL A 136 -4.15 -8.25 -11.20
N THR A 137 -3.93 -6.94 -11.33
CA THR A 137 -2.92 -6.38 -12.24
C THR A 137 -1.49 -6.80 -11.88
N LEU A 138 -1.19 -7.11 -10.61
CA LEU A 138 0.09 -7.68 -10.19
C LEU A 138 0.38 -9.08 -10.76
N TYR A 139 -0.66 -9.84 -11.11
CA TYR A 139 -0.56 -11.24 -11.49
C TYR A 139 -1.03 -11.53 -12.92
N LEU A 140 -1.30 -10.50 -13.73
CA LEU A 140 -1.54 -10.68 -15.17
C LEU A 140 -0.31 -11.28 -15.88
N PRO A 141 -0.49 -11.94 -17.04
CA PRO A 141 0.61 -12.63 -17.74
C PRO A 141 1.83 -11.73 -18.01
N ARG A 142 1.60 -10.50 -18.45
CA ARG A 142 2.66 -9.49 -18.70
C ARG A 142 3.40 -9.09 -17.41
N SER A 143 2.66 -8.88 -16.33
CA SER A 143 3.21 -8.61 -15.00
C SER A 143 4.08 -9.77 -14.51
N ASN A 144 3.60 -11.01 -14.66
CA ASN A 144 4.37 -12.19 -14.29
C ASN A 144 5.64 -12.36 -15.12
N ALA A 145 5.60 -12.06 -16.43
CA ALA A 145 6.79 -12.05 -17.27
C ALA A 145 7.80 -10.98 -16.79
N TYR A 146 7.32 -9.78 -16.47
CA TYR A 146 8.15 -8.70 -15.93
C TYR A 146 8.88 -9.09 -14.63
N PHE A 147 8.18 -9.71 -13.68
CA PHE A 147 8.79 -10.15 -12.41
C PHE A 147 9.68 -11.40 -12.52
N ARG A 148 9.62 -12.15 -13.64
CA ARG A 148 10.43 -13.35 -13.88
C ARG A 148 11.65 -13.09 -14.77
N ALA A 149 11.75 -11.92 -15.39
CA ALA A 149 12.87 -11.58 -16.26
C ALA A 149 14.20 -11.61 -15.47
N PRO A 150 15.23 -12.33 -15.94
CA PRO A 150 16.57 -12.27 -15.36
C PRO A 150 17.14 -10.85 -15.48
N PHE A 151 17.71 -10.32 -14.40
CA PHE A 151 18.41 -9.03 -14.41
C PHE A 151 19.93 -9.23 -14.56
N PRO A 152 20.63 -8.45 -15.42
CA PRO A 152 20.11 -7.48 -16.38
C PRO A 152 19.55 -8.18 -17.64
N ALA A 153 18.61 -7.54 -18.32
CA ALA A 153 18.21 -7.93 -19.67
C ALA A 153 19.48 -7.90 -20.55
N ALA A 154 20.02 -9.07 -20.88
CA ALA A 154 21.18 -9.15 -21.74
C ALA A 154 20.84 -8.49 -23.08
N THR A 155 21.56 -7.42 -23.44
CA THR A 155 21.54 -6.90 -24.79
C THR A 155 21.97 -8.04 -25.71
N PRO A 156 21.14 -8.46 -26.69
CA PRO A 156 21.61 -9.37 -27.72
C PRO A 156 22.73 -8.64 -28.47
N ASN A 157 23.92 -9.25 -28.45
CA ASN A 157 25.06 -8.83 -29.27
C ASN A 157 24.77 -9.03 -30.76
#